data_AF-A0A1M6JFA9-F1
#
_entry.id   AF-A0A1M6JFA9-F1
#
_cell.length_a   1.000
_cell.length_b   1.000
_cell.length_c   1.000
_cell.angle_alpha   90.00
_cell.angle_beta   90.00
_cell.angle_gamma   90.00
#
_symmetry.space_group_name_H-M   'P 1'
#
loop_
_entity.id
_entity.type
_entity.pdbx_description
1 polymer ?
#
loop_
_entity_poly.entity_id
_entity_poly.type
_entity_poly.pdbx_seq_one_letter_code
_entity_poly.pdbx_strand_id
1 'polypeptide(L)'
;METPTKYIEIIKDQTNRTLWSLNNVIDAIPDFYWERLYCDMPVWKHVYHTLHSLDMWYINPLVYVEPPFHTEGLNDLDAETEGCLSRELLKNYYQDIQKKILAYLDGLDDEKLLEKPEKCPYTKFHLIMAQHRHLDMHIGMLMGYVIAGEDLWPRILGLQSEFPEGKYSLYF
;
A
#
# COMPACT_ATOMS: atom_id res chain seq x y z
N MET A 1 -20.06 -1.82 17.66
CA MET A 1 -20.06 -1.47 16.23
C MET A 1 -21.35 -2.00 15.63
N GLU A 2 -22.13 -1.15 14.95
CA GLU A 2 -23.23 -1.63 14.12
C GLU A 2 -22.68 -2.49 12.98
N THR A 3 -23.39 -3.56 12.63
CA THR A 3 -23.01 -4.43 11.51
C THR A 3 -23.13 -3.64 10.20
N PRO A 4 -22.08 -3.56 9.36
CA PRO A 4 -22.16 -2.87 8.07
C PRO A 4 -23.31 -3.44 7.24
N THR A 5 -24.08 -2.55 6.61
CA THR A 5 -25.24 -2.94 5.79
C THR A 5 -24.91 -2.98 4.30
N LYS A 6 -23.74 -2.46 3.92
CA LYS A 6 -23.26 -2.40 2.54
C LYS A 6 -21.84 -2.96 2.43
N TYR A 7 -21.57 -3.68 1.35
CA TYR A 7 -20.22 -4.23 1.10
C TYR A 7 -19.18 -3.13 0.92
N ILE A 8 -19.56 -2.02 0.30
CA ILE A 8 -18.64 -0.89 0.11
C ILE A 8 -18.17 -0.27 1.44
N GLU A 9 -19.00 -0.29 2.48
CA GLU A 9 -18.62 0.22 3.81
C GLU A 9 -17.53 -0.65 4.44
N ILE A 10 -17.65 -1.97 4.29
CA ILE A 10 -16.63 -2.94 4.72
C ILE A 10 -15.33 -2.71 3.95
N ILE A 11 -15.40 -2.56 2.63
CA ILE A 11 -14.23 -2.31 1.79
C ILE A 11 -13.55 -1.01 2.19
N LYS A 12 -14.30 0.07 2.42
CA LYS A 12 -13.74 1.35 2.89
C LYS A 12 -13.02 1.19 4.22
N ASP A 13 -13.63 0.54 5.21
CA ASP A 13 -13.00 0.32 6.52
C ASP A 13 -11.70 -0.48 6.38
N GLN A 14 -11.73 -1.62 5.69
CA GLN A 14 -10.56 -2.48 5.52
C GLN A 14 -9.46 -1.76 4.74
N THR A 15 -9.78 -1.05 3.66
CA THR A 15 -8.79 -0.27 2.90
C THR A 15 -8.17 0.84 3.74
N ASN A 16 -8.94 1.56 4.57
CA ASN A 16 -8.37 2.58 5.46
C ASN A 16 -7.39 1.96 6.48
N ARG A 17 -7.73 0.80 7.07
CA ARG A 17 -6.85 0.09 8.01
C ARG A 17 -5.57 -0.41 7.35
N THR A 18 -5.67 -0.97 6.14
CA THR A 18 -4.50 -1.44 5.38
C THR A 18 -3.61 -0.28 4.96
N LEU A 19 -4.17 0.83 4.47
CA LEU A 19 -3.40 2.04 4.13
C LEU A 19 -2.68 2.60 5.35
N TRP A 20 -3.37 2.71 6.49
CA TRP A 20 -2.73 3.14 7.74
C TRP A 20 -1.59 2.19 8.15
N SER A 21 -1.81 0.88 8.05
CA SER A 21 -0.80 -0.13 8.43
C SER A 21 0.42 -0.06 7.50
N LEU A 22 0.22 0.08 6.19
CA LEU A 22 1.28 0.31 5.23
C LEU A 22 2.10 1.56 5.59
N ASN A 23 1.41 2.67 5.87
CA ASN A 23 2.08 3.91 6.26
C ASN A 23 2.92 3.75 7.54
N ASN A 24 2.35 3.12 8.57
CA ASN A 24 3.06 2.89 9.82
C ASN A 24 4.28 1.98 9.63
N VAL A 25 4.17 0.93 8.81
CA VAL A 25 5.30 0.06 8.50
C VAL A 25 6.39 0.81 7.75
N ILE A 26 6.04 1.69 6.79
CA ILE A 26 7.03 2.55 6.12
C ILE A 26 7.72 3.44 7.15
N ASP A 27 6.98 4.10 8.05
CA ASP A 27 7.54 4.96 9.10
C ASP A 27 8.40 4.19 10.12
N ALA A 28 8.12 2.91 10.34
CA ALA A 28 8.84 2.04 11.26
C ALA A 28 10.19 1.53 10.72
N ILE A 29 10.47 1.68 9.41
CA ILE A 29 11.76 1.30 8.82
C ILE A 29 12.83 2.30 9.26
N PRO A 30 13.94 1.88 9.90
CA PRO A 30 15.04 2.78 10.21
C PRO A 30 15.74 3.33 8.97
N ASP A 31 16.24 4.57 9.00
CA ASP A 31 16.89 5.19 7.83
C ASP A 31 18.15 4.46 7.36
N PHE A 32 18.92 3.87 8.28
CA PHE A 32 20.09 3.06 7.91
C PHE A 32 19.72 1.73 7.22
N TYR A 33 18.44 1.35 7.17
CA TYR A 33 17.96 0.21 6.37
C TYR A 33 17.50 0.59 4.98
N TRP A 34 17.34 1.88 4.68
CA TRP A 34 16.72 2.33 3.45
C TRP A 34 17.42 1.78 2.18
N GLU A 35 18.74 1.69 2.22
CA GLU A 35 19.59 1.14 1.14
C GLU A 35 20.06 -0.29 1.41
N ARG A 36 19.66 -0.91 2.53
CA ARG A 36 20.03 -2.29 2.86
C ARG A 36 19.38 -3.24 1.85
N LEU A 37 20.15 -4.21 1.37
CA LEU A 37 19.67 -5.20 0.41
C LEU A 37 18.93 -6.34 1.10
N TYR A 38 17.76 -6.67 0.56
CA TYR A 38 17.01 -7.89 0.83
C TYR A 38 16.59 -8.50 -0.51
N CYS A 39 16.95 -9.77 -0.73
CA CYS A 39 16.79 -10.43 -2.03
C CYS A 39 17.40 -9.58 -3.16
N ASP A 40 18.64 -9.14 -2.96
CA ASP A 40 19.43 -8.31 -3.89
C ASP A 40 18.85 -6.93 -4.23
N MET A 41 17.74 -6.53 -3.62
CA MET A 41 17.10 -5.23 -3.82
C MET A 41 17.09 -4.37 -2.55
N PRO A 42 17.33 -3.06 -2.66
CA PRO A 42 17.31 -2.16 -1.50
C PRO A 42 15.89 -2.00 -0.94
N VAL A 43 15.76 -1.76 0.37
CA VAL A 43 14.45 -1.60 1.05
C VAL A 43 13.58 -0.53 0.38
N TRP A 44 14.15 0.61 -0.02
CA TRP A 44 13.40 1.67 -0.71
C TRP A 44 12.69 1.15 -1.96
N LYS A 45 13.28 0.17 -2.66
CA LYS A 45 12.72 -0.43 -3.87
C LYS A 45 11.57 -1.38 -3.54
N HIS A 46 11.65 -2.13 -2.44
CA HIS A 46 10.53 -2.91 -1.91
C HIS A 46 9.34 -2.01 -1.53
N VAL A 47 9.62 -0.86 -0.89
CA VAL A 47 8.59 0.14 -0.58
C VAL A 47 7.99 0.71 -1.87
N TYR A 48 8.83 1.09 -2.83
CA TYR A 48 8.36 1.64 -4.10
C TYR A 48 7.53 0.65 -4.91
N HIS A 49 7.99 -0.61 -5.06
CA HIS A 49 7.24 -1.68 -5.71
C HIS A 49 5.83 -1.82 -5.11
N THR A 50 5.74 -1.82 -3.78
CA THR A 50 4.48 -1.95 -3.06
C THR A 50 3.54 -0.79 -3.38
N LEU A 51 4.04 0.46 -3.33
CA LEU A 51 3.26 1.67 -3.62
C LEU A 51 2.84 1.76 -5.09
N HIS A 52 3.76 1.48 -6.00
CA HIS A 52 3.51 1.52 -7.44
C HIS A 52 2.45 0.49 -7.86
N SER A 53 2.56 -0.75 -7.37
CA SER A 53 1.56 -1.80 -7.62
C SER A 53 0.18 -1.39 -7.09
N LEU A 54 0.13 -0.79 -5.89
CA LEU A 54 -1.10 -0.24 -5.32
C LEU A 54 -1.73 0.84 -6.22
N ASP A 55 -0.94 1.81 -6.67
CA ASP A 55 -1.43 2.91 -7.50
C ASP A 55 -1.95 2.44 -8.87
N MET A 56 -1.23 1.50 -9.48
CA MET A 56 -1.54 0.96 -10.79
C MET A 56 -2.79 0.06 -10.76
N TRP A 57 -2.83 -0.90 -9.85
CA TRP A 57 -3.76 -2.03 -9.96
C TRP A 57 -5.06 -1.85 -9.18
N TYR A 58 -5.10 -0.97 -8.16
CA TYR A 58 -6.26 -0.87 -7.28
C TYR A 58 -7.51 -0.35 -8.01
N ILE A 59 -7.33 0.55 -8.98
CA ILE A 59 -8.44 1.22 -9.68
C ILE A 59 -8.61 0.68 -11.10
N ASN A 60 -7.61 0.87 -11.95
CA ASN A 60 -7.61 0.37 -13.33
C ASN A 60 -6.20 0.41 -13.91
N PRO A 61 -5.53 -0.75 -14.09
CA PRO A 61 -4.18 -0.80 -14.64
C PRO A 61 -4.11 -0.39 -16.11
N LEU A 62 -5.21 -0.46 -16.87
CA LEU A 62 -5.17 -0.25 -18.33
C LEU A 62 -5.30 1.22 -18.77
N VAL A 63 -5.54 2.12 -17.83
CA VAL A 63 -5.57 3.58 -18.06
C VAL A 63 -4.71 4.31 -17.01
N TYR A 64 -3.78 3.58 -16.42
CA TYR A 64 -2.87 4.10 -15.41
C TYR A 64 -1.83 5.05 -16.04
N VAL A 65 -1.44 6.06 -15.28
CA VAL A 65 -0.39 7.01 -15.65
C VAL A 65 0.69 6.91 -14.58
N GLU A 66 1.91 6.64 -15.03
CA GLU A 66 3.08 6.54 -14.15
C GLU A 66 3.36 7.85 -13.41
N PRO A 67 3.85 7.82 -12.15
CA PRO A 67 4.27 9.03 -11.48
C PRO A 67 5.48 9.63 -12.20
N PRO A 68 5.69 10.97 -12.18
CA PRO A 68 6.70 11.64 -13.01
C PRO A 68 8.14 11.19 -12.80
N PHE A 69 8.43 10.57 -11.66
CA PHE A 69 9.76 10.06 -11.31
C PHE A 69 9.98 8.58 -11.70
N HIS A 70 8.94 7.89 -12.19
CA HIS A 70 9.07 6.50 -12.61
C HIS A 70 9.96 6.38 -13.86
N THR A 71 10.80 5.35 -13.86
CA THR A 71 11.56 4.90 -15.02
C THR A 71 11.31 3.40 -15.21
N GLU A 72 11.42 2.92 -16.46
CA GLU A 72 11.23 1.51 -16.78
C GLU A 72 12.07 0.60 -15.85
N GLY A 73 11.42 -0.42 -15.27
CA GLY A 73 12.06 -1.38 -14.36
C GLY A 73 12.27 -0.90 -12.91
N LEU A 74 12.00 0.38 -12.59
CA LEU A 74 12.20 0.92 -11.24
C LEU A 74 11.36 0.20 -10.17
N ASN A 75 10.17 -0.27 -10.56
CA ASN A 75 9.27 -1.02 -9.69
C ASN A 75 9.56 -2.53 -9.70
N ASP A 76 10.40 -3.06 -10.59
CA ASP A 76 10.60 -4.50 -10.76
C ASP A 76 11.64 -5.01 -9.77
N LEU A 77 11.25 -5.89 -8.85
CA LEU A 77 12.15 -6.46 -7.84
C LEU A 77 13.10 -7.54 -8.41
N ASP A 78 12.90 -7.98 -9.66
CA ASP A 78 13.80 -8.92 -10.34
C ASP A 78 14.83 -8.20 -11.24
N ALA A 79 14.72 -6.88 -11.39
CA ALA A 79 15.64 -6.06 -12.19
C ALA A 79 16.58 -5.26 -11.29
N GLU A 80 17.84 -5.11 -11.67
CA GLU A 80 18.72 -4.13 -11.02
C GLU A 80 18.26 -2.69 -11.33
N THR A 81 18.52 -1.75 -10.42
CA THR A 81 18.22 -0.34 -10.68
C THR A 81 19.29 0.56 -10.09
N GLU A 82 19.71 1.53 -10.88
CA GLU A 82 20.60 2.59 -10.44
C GLU A 82 19.82 3.71 -9.73
N GLY A 83 20.41 4.25 -8.67
CA GLY A 83 19.84 5.36 -7.92
C GLY A 83 19.18 4.95 -6.61
N CYS A 84 18.54 5.92 -5.95
CA CYS A 84 17.87 5.75 -4.68
C CYS A 84 16.69 6.72 -4.59
N LEU A 85 15.50 6.22 -4.27
CA LEU A 85 14.34 7.07 -4.01
C LEU A 85 14.34 7.46 -2.53
N SER A 86 14.21 8.75 -2.22
CA SER A 86 14.17 9.18 -0.81
C SER A 86 12.88 8.74 -0.13
N ARG A 87 12.95 8.55 1.21
CA ARG A 87 11.76 8.31 2.03
C ARG A 87 10.72 9.42 1.85
N GLU A 88 11.15 10.68 1.84
CA GLU A 88 10.26 11.82 1.65
C GLU A 88 9.50 11.74 0.33
N LEU A 89 10.18 11.39 -0.77
CA LEU A 89 9.54 11.20 -2.08
C LEU A 89 8.47 10.10 -2.02
N LEU A 90 8.81 8.93 -1.46
CA LEU A 90 7.87 7.81 -1.36
C LEU A 90 6.71 8.09 -0.40
N LYS A 91 6.94 8.89 0.64
CA LYS A 91 5.88 9.35 1.56
C LYS A 91 4.91 10.31 0.90
N ASN A 92 5.41 11.26 0.10
CA ASN A 92 4.56 12.14 -0.70
C ASN A 92 3.76 11.33 -1.73
N TYR A 93 4.41 10.37 -2.40
CA TYR A 93 3.73 9.48 -3.33
C TYR A 93 2.62 8.66 -2.66
N TYR A 94 2.90 8.07 -1.49
CA TYR A 94 1.88 7.37 -0.69
C TYR A 94 0.67 8.27 -0.38
N GLN A 95 0.88 9.54 0.00
CA GLN A 95 -0.22 10.46 0.28
C GLN A 95 -1.09 10.72 -0.95
N ASP A 96 -0.50 10.80 -2.13
CA ASP A 96 -1.24 10.99 -3.39
C ASP A 96 -2.05 9.74 -3.74
N ILE A 97 -1.46 8.55 -3.59
CA ILE A 97 -2.15 7.26 -3.76
C ILE A 97 -3.31 7.13 -2.77
N GLN A 98 -3.09 7.46 -1.50
CA GLN A 98 -4.12 7.40 -0.47
C GLN A 98 -5.31 8.29 -0.83
N LYS A 99 -5.06 9.56 -1.18
CA LYS A 99 -6.13 10.49 -1.61
C LYS A 99 -6.89 9.95 -2.83
N LYS A 100 -6.16 9.43 -3.83
CA LYS A 100 -6.74 8.87 -5.06
C LYS A 100 -7.65 7.67 -4.76
N ILE A 101 -7.19 6.73 -3.92
CA ILE A 101 -7.96 5.53 -3.55
C ILE A 101 -9.20 5.89 -2.73
N LEU A 102 -9.08 6.79 -1.74
CA LEU A 102 -10.22 7.20 -0.92
C LEU A 102 -11.29 7.91 -1.75
N ALA A 103 -10.89 8.84 -2.62
CA ALA A 103 -11.81 9.50 -3.53
C ALA A 103 -12.49 8.51 -4.49
N TYR A 104 -11.76 7.50 -4.96
CA TYR A 104 -12.34 6.44 -5.79
C TYR A 104 -13.40 5.64 -5.04
N LEU A 105 -13.10 5.18 -3.82
CA LEU A 105 -14.04 4.42 -2.99
C LEU A 105 -15.28 5.24 -2.61
N ASP A 106 -15.15 6.56 -2.45
CA ASP A 106 -16.27 7.45 -2.20
C ASP A 106 -17.27 7.54 -3.35
N GLY A 107 -16.83 7.27 -4.59
CA GLY A 107 -17.70 7.22 -5.76
C GLY A 107 -18.41 5.86 -5.98
N LEU A 108 -18.10 4.84 -5.16
CA LEU A 108 -18.65 3.49 -5.31
C LEU A 108 -19.86 3.22 -4.41
N ASP A 109 -20.68 2.29 -4.87
CA ASP A 109 -21.75 1.62 -4.16
C ASP A 109 -21.67 0.11 -4.47
N ASP A 110 -22.52 -0.69 -3.84
CA ASP A 110 -22.46 -2.15 -3.94
C ASP A 110 -22.71 -2.66 -5.37
N GLU A 111 -23.53 -1.96 -6.16
CA GLU A 111 -23.81 -2.32 -7.56
C GLU A 111 -22.56 -2.09 -8.42
N LYS A 112 -21.90 -0.96 -8.25
CA LYS A 112 -20.67 -0.60 -8.99
C LYS A 112 -19.50 -1.54 -8.74
N LEU A 113 -19.48 -2.29 -7.65
CA LEU A 113 -18.41 -3.25 -7.33
C LEU A 113 -18.28 -4.36 -8.40
N LEU A 114 -19.40 -4.71 -9.05
CA LEU A 114 -19.44 -5.73 -10.10
C LEU A 114 -19.17 -5.18 -11.50
N GLU A 115 -19.11 -3.85 -11.66
CA GLU A 115 -18.75 -3.23 -12.92
C GLU A 115 -17.26 -3.44 -13.25
N LYS A 116 -16.95 -3.47 -14.55
CA LYS A 116 -15.58 -3.49 -15.05
C LYS A 116 -15.13 -2.07 -15.40
N PRO A 117 -13.95 -1.62 -14.93
CA PRO A 117 -13.35 -0.37 -15.41
C PRO A 117 -13.12 -0.39 -16.92
N GLU A 118 -12.91 0.78 -17.52
CA GLU A 118 -12.64 0.91 -18.96
C GLU A 118 -11.53 -0.05 -19.41
N LYS A 119 -11.83 -0.85 -20.44
CA LYS A 119 -10.93 -1.86 -21.06
C LYS A 119 -10.47 -2.98 -20.13
N CYS A 120 -10.78 -2.95 -18.83
CA CYS A 120 -10.32 -3.93 -17.87
C CYS A 120 -11.20 -5.20 -17.89
N PRO A 121 -10.63 -6.41 -17.93
CA PRO A 121 -11.43 -7.64 -17.92
C PRO A 121 -11.97 -7.99 -16.52
N TYR A 122 -11.42 -7.38 -15.46
CA TYR A 122 -11.76 -7.63 -14.06
C TYR A 122 -12.77 -6.61 -13.54
N THR A 123 -13.60 -7.01 -12.57
CA THR A 123 -14.48 -6.05 -11.90
C THR A 123 -13.70 -5.21 -10.89
N LYS A 124 -14.25 -4.06 -10.49
CA LYS A 124 -13.68 -3.20 -9.44
C LYS A 124 -13.39 -3.99 -8.17
N PHE A 125 -14.32 -4.84 -7.74
CA PHE A 125 -14.13 -5.70 -6.57
C PHE A 125 -12.97 -6.70 -6.71
N HIS A 126 -12.81 -7.31 -7.89
CA HIS A 126 -11.67 -8.20 -8.14
C HIS A 126 -10.33 -7.46 -8.00
N LEU A 127 -10.23 -6.24 -8.52
CA LEU A 127 -9.03 -5.40 -8.42
C LEU A 127 -8.71 -5.03 -6.96
N ILE A 128 -9.73 -4.57 -6.22
CA ILE A 128 -9.61 -4.23 -4.79
C ILE A 128 -9.10 -5.43 -3.98
N MET A 129 -9.73 -6.60 -4.14
CA MET A 129 -9.33 -7.81 -3.41
C MET A 129 -7.95 -8.33 -3.82
N ALA A 130 -7.61 -8.24 -5.11
CA ALA A 130 -6.27 -8.58 -5.57
C ALA A 130 -5.20 -7.69 -4.92
N GLN A 131 -5.50 -6.41 -4.73
CA GLN A 131 -4.59 -5.48 -4.07
C GLN A 131 -4.48 -5.67 -2.58
N HIS A 132 -5.56 -5.98 -1.86
CA HIS A 132 -5.46 -6.39 -0.44
C HIS A 132 -4.51 -7.58 -0.27
N ARG A 133 -4.69 -8.64 -1.08
CA ARG A 133 -3.81 -9.81 -1.06
C ARG A 133 -2.34 -9.47 -1.36
N HIS A 134 -2.08 -8.56 -2.30
CA HIS A 134 -0.74 -8.13 -2.65
C HIS A 134 -0.12 -7.28 -1.52
N LEU A 135 -0.84 -6.26 -1.06
CA LEU A 135 -0.41 -5.35 -0.01
C LEU A 135 -0.06 -6.09 1.27
N ASP A 136 -0.92 -6.99 1.74
CA ASP A 136 -0.69 -7.69 3.00
C ASP A 136 0.58 -8.56 2.96
N MET A 137 0.90 -9.15 1.80
CA MET A 137 2.14 -9.90 1.60
C MET A 137 3.37 -8.98 1.72
N HIS A 138 3.36 -7.82 1.06
CA HIS A 138 4.48 -6.89 1.08
C HIS A 138 4.61 -6.13 2.40
N ILE A 139 3.50 -5.81 3.06
CA ILE A 139 3.48 -5.27 4.43
C ILE A 139 4.14 -6.27 5.38
N GLY A 140 3.73 -7.55 5.33
CA GLY A 140 4.33 -8.59 6.15
C GLY A 140 5.82 -8.79 5.89
N MET A 141 6.24 -8.71 4.62
CA MET A 141 7.65 -8.77 4.23
C MET A 141 8.46 -7.60 4.79
N LEU A 142 7.99 -6.35 4.62
CA LEU A 142 8.65 -5.16 5.16
C LEU A 142 8.72 -5.19 6.69
N MET A 143 7.65 -5.65 7.35
CA MET A 143 7.66 -5.88 8.80
C MET A 143 8.72 -6.91 9.19
N GLY A 144 8.85 -8.00 8.42
CA GLY A 144 9.88 -9.01 8.64
C GLY A 144 11.29 -8.45 8.59
N TYR A 145 11.57 -7.50 7.69
CA TYR A 145 12.87 -6.82 7.63
C TYR A 145 13.16 -6.00 8.88
N VAL A 146 12.15 -5.30 9.41
CA VAL A 146 12.28 -4.52 10.65
C VAL A 146 12.45 -5.44 11.86
N ILE A 147 11.65 -6.49 11.97
CA ILE A 147 11.73 -7.46 13.08
C ILE A 147 13.10 -8.15 13.11
N ALA A 148 13.56 -8.66 11.96
CA ALA A 148 14.84 -9.36 11.88
C ALA A 148 16.04 -8.46 12.17
N GLY A 149 15.91 -7.16 11.94
CA GLY A 149 16.98 -6.19 12.13
C GLY A 149 17.01 -5.52 13.50
N GLU A 150 15.84 -5.18 14.04
CA GLU A 150 15.70 -4.32 15.23
C GLU A 150 15.08 -5.03 16.44
N ASP A 151 14.54 -6.25 16.27
CA ASP A 151 13.71 -6.93 17.27
C ASP A 151 12.50 -6.09 17.71
N LEU A 152 12.03 -5.23 16.80
CA LEU A 152 10.85 -4.38 16.99
C LEU A 152 9.73 -4.83 16.04
N TRP A 153 8.50 -4.89 16.57
CA TRP A 153 7.33 -5.32 15.81
C TRP A 153 6.49 -4.10 15.38
N PRO A 154 6.50 -3.71 14.09
CA PRO A 154 5.67 -2.62 13.61
C PRO A 154 4.19 -2.86 13.88
N ARG A 155 3.49 -1.80 14.29
CA ARG A 155 2.06 -1.82 14.58
C ARG A 155 1.23 -1.95 13.30
N ILE A 156 0.21 -2.79 13.35
CA ILE A 156 -0.85 -2.88 12.32
C ILE A 156 -2.21 -2.65 12.97
N LEU A 157 -3.18 -2.18 12.18
CA LEU A 157 -4.54 -1.91 12.65
C LEU A 157 -5.43 -3.16 12.50
N GLY A 158 -5.74 -3.81 13.62
CA GLY A 158 -6.71 -4.90 13.65
C GLY A 158 -8.15 -4.41 13.51
N LEU A 159 -9.09 -5.33 13.27
CA LEU A 159 -10.53 -5.03 13.07
C LEU A 159 -11.17 -4.31 14.27
N GLN A 160 -10.74 -4.64 15.48
CA GLN A 160 -11.29 -4.06 16.73
C GLN A 160 -10.50 -2.85 17.22
N SER A 161 -9.37 -2.54 16.59
CA SER A 161 -8.52 -1.43 17.00
C SER A 161 -9.10 -0.10 16.51
N GLU A 162 -9.10 0.91 17.36
CA GLU A 162 -9.38 2.28 16.95
C GLU A 162 -8.20 2.86 16.16
N PHE A 163 -8.49 3.76 15.23
CA PHE A 163 -7.44 4.51 14.55
C PHE A 163 -6.72 5.39 15.58
N PRO A 164 -5.38 5.34 15.66
CA PRO A 164 -4.65 6.14 16.64
C PRO A 164 -4.85 7.64 16.43
N GLU A 165 -5.17 8.34 17.51
CA GLU A 165 -5.26 9.80 17.54
C GLU A 165 -3.98 10.41 18.15
N GLY A 166 -3.47 11.49 17.56
CA GLY A 166 -2.29 12.18 18.08
C GLY A 166 -0.99 11.36 17.96
N LYS A 167 -0.14 11.42 18.98
CA LYS A 167 1.15 10.72 19.00
C LYS A 167 0.95 9.27 19.44
N TYR A 168 1.40 8.33 18.63
CA TYR A 168 1.34 6.89 18.92
C TYR A 168 2.71 6.22 18.74
N SER A 169 2.86 5.01 19.30
CA SER A 169 4.03 4.17 19.08
C SER A 169 3.93 3.45 17.73
N LEU A 170 5.01 3.53 16.94
CA LEU A 170 5.13 2.81 15.68
C LEU A 170 5.19 1.28 15.85
N TYR A 171 5.52 0.82 17.06
CA TYR A 171 5.70 -0.59 17.42
C TYR A 171 4.72 -1.04 18.53
N PHE A 172 4.53 -2.34 18.67
CA PHE A 172 3.73 -2.95 19.76
C PHE A 172 4.47 -2.95 21.11
#